data_AF-A0A6M3UUD8-F1
#
_entry.id   AF-A0A6M3UUD8-F1
#
_cell.length_a   1.000
_cell.length_b   1.000
_cell.length_c   1.000
_cell.angle_alpha   90.00
_cell.angle_beta   90.00
_cell.angle_gamma   90.00
#
_symmetry.space_group_name_H-M   'P 1'
#
loop_
_entity.id
_entity.type
_entity.pdbx_description
1 polymer ?
#
loop_
_entity_poly.entity_id
_entity_poly.type
_entity_poly.pdbx_seq_one_letter_code
_entity_poly.pdbx_strand_id
1 'polypeptide(L)' 'MVMQQAGTEVGMAISALFYLGKDGSTPECIAAIKKVLRPEDLTTLMACKMPKWMRMALELT' A
#
# COMPACT_ATOMS: atom_id res chain seq x y z
N MET A 1 2.77 10.30 -7.38
CA MET A 1 2.00 9.22 -6.73
C MET A 1 2.27 9.11 -5.23
N VAL A 2 3.53 9.26 -4.80
CA VAL A 2 3.96 9.20 -3.38
C VAL A 2 3.30 10.26 -2.47
N MET A 3 2.73 11.32 -3.03
CA MET A 3 2.09 12.40 -2.26
C MET A 3 0.58 12.25 -2.04
N GLN A 4 -0.02 11.10 -2.41
CA GLN A 4 -1.41 10.85 -2.06
C GLN A 4 -1.53 10.61 -0.55
N GLN A 5 -2.55 11.18 0.08
CA GLN A 5 -2.85 10.96 1.49
C GLN A 5 -1.65 11.29 2.42
N ALA A 6 -0.89 12.34 2.08
CA ALA A 6 0.30 12.74 2.85
C ALA A 6 -0.07 13.04 4.32
N GLY A 7 0.78 12.58 5.24
CA GLY A 7 0.54 12.72 6.68
C GLY A 7 -0.45 11.70 7.28
N THR A 8 -0.94 10.74 6.49
CA THR A 8 -1.80 9.65 6.96
C THR A 8 -1.12 8.29 6.85
N GLU A 9 -1.66 7.28 7.52
CA GLU A 9 -1.20 5.89 7.43
C GLU A 9 -1.32 5.34 6.00
N VAL A 10 -2.32 5.80 5.24
CA VAL A 10 -2.49 5.44 3.81
C VAL A 10 -1.34 5.98 2.98
N GLY A 11 -0.95 7.24 3.17
CA GLY A 11 0.18 7.84 2.47
C GLY A 11 1.52 7.16 2.82
N MET A 12 1.68 6.77 4.08
CA MET A 12 2.82 5.97 4.53
C MET A 12 2.84 4.60 3.85
N ALA A 13 1.69 3.90 3.75
CA ALA A 13 1.59 2.61 3.08
C ALA A 13 1.93 2.71 1.58
N ILE A 14 1.44 3.74 0.88
CA ILE A 14 1.79 4.00 -0.53
C ILE A 14 3.29 4.25 -0.68
N SER A 15 3.88 5.01 0.23
CA SER A 15 5.32 5.30 0.24
C SER A 15 6.15 4.04 0.50
N ALA A 16 5.70 3.19 1.43
CA ALA A 16 6.35 1.91 1.73
C ALA A 16 6.32 0.98 0.52
N LEU A 17 5.16 0.81 -0.13
CA LEU A 17 5.05 0.04 -1.37
C LEU A 17 5.98 0.59 -2.46
N PHE A 18 6.04 1.92 -2.61
CA PHE A 18 6.92 2.55 -3.59
C PHE A 18 8.40 2.29 -3.31
N TYR A 19 8.81 2.34 -2.05
CA TYR A 19 10.19 2.07 -1.63
C TYR A 19 10.58 0.60 -1.77
N LEU A 20 9.68 -0.33 -1.45
CA LEU A 20 9.90 -1.76 -1.63
C LEU A 20 10.03 -2.12 -3.13
N GLY A 21 9.29 -1.41 -3.97
CA GLY A 21 9.23 -1.70 -5.40
C GLY A 21 8.56 -3.06 -5.68
N LYS A 22 8.56 -3.45 -6.95
CA LYS A 22 7.88 -4.67 -7.41
C LYS A 22 8.49 -5.94 -6.80
N ASP A 23 9.82 -5.99 -6.73
CA ASP A 23 10.55 -7.19 -6.27
C ASP A 23 10.62 -7.29 -4.74
N GLY A 24 10.49 -6.17 -4.02
CA GLY A 24 10.45 -6.13 -2.56
C GLY A 24 9.06 -6.23 -1.94
N SER A 25 7.99 -6.20 -2.76
CA SER A 25 6.61 -6.30 -2.29
C SER A 25 6.20 -7.76 -2.05
N THR A 26 6.92 -8.44 -1.16
CA THR A 26 6.63 -9.84 -0.80
C THR A 26 5.33 -9.92 0.02
N PRO A 27 4.64 -11.07 0.03
CA PRO A 27 3.40 -11.26 0.79
C PRO A 27 3.53 -10.88 2.27
N GLU A 28 4.68 -11.14 2.89
CA GLU A 28 4.97 -10.80 4.28
C GLU A 28 5.04 -9.28 4.50
N CYS A 29 5.69 -8.56 3.60
CA CYS A 29 5.74 -7.10 3.65
C CYS A 29 4.34 -6.50 3.44
N ILE A 30 3.55 -7.05 2.51
CA ILE A 30 2.17 -6.60 2.29
C ILE A 30 1.30 -6.87 3.52
N ALA A 31 1.40 -8.06 4.12
CA ALA A 31 0.66 -8.40 5.33
C ALA A 31 1.01 -7.46 6.49
N ALA A 32 2.29 -7.09 6.64
CA ALA A 32 2.73 -6.12 7.64
C ALA A 32 2.11 -4.73 7.38
N ILE A 33 2.07 -4.27 6.13
CA ILE A 33 1.43 -3.00 5.75
C ILE A 33 -0.07 -3.03 6.07
N LYS A 34 -0.77 -4.11 5.69
CA LYS A 34 -2.21 -4.28 5.97
C LYS A 34 -2.52 -4.32 7.47
N LYS A 35 -1.62 -4.89 8.29
CA LYS A 35 -1.79 -5.02 9.74
C LYS A 35 -1.72 -3.68 10.47
N VAL A 36 -0.94 -2.73 9.95
CA VAL A 36 -0.82 -1.38 10.53
C VAL A 36 -2.02 -0.52 10.14
N LEU A 37 -2.62 -0.76 8.97
CA LEU A 37 -3.78 -0.01 8.49
C LEU A 37 -5.06 -0.42 9.19
N ARG A 38 -5.88 0.58 9.54
CA ARG A 38 -7.27 0.34 9.93
C ARG A 38 -8.08 -0.12 8.71
N PRO A 39 -9.21 -0.84 8.90
CA PRO A 39 -10.05 -1.29 7.78
C PRO A 39 -10.53 -0.14 6.85
N GLU A 40 -10.82 1.01 7.44
CA GLU A 40 -11.19 2.25 6.74
C GLU A 40 -10.05 2.79 5.87
N ASP A 41 -8.82 2.76 6.40
CA ASP A 41 -7.61 3.19 5.71
C ASP A 41 -7.23 2.21 4.60
N LEU A 42 -7.46 0.90 4.79
CA LEU A 42 -7.26 -0.10 3.74
C LEU A 42 -8.23 0.13 2.57
N THR A 43 -9.48 0.45 2.86
CA THR A 43 -10.48 0.79 1.83
C THR A 43 -10.06 2.06 1.06
N THR A 44 -9.58 3.06 1.79
CA THR A 44 -9.04 4.31 1.22
C THR A 44 -7.79 4.04 0.37
N LEU A 45 -6.91 3.15 0.84
CA LEU A 45 -5.73 2.70 0.11
C LEU A 45 -6.14 2.06 -1.21
N MET A 46 -7.09 1.13 -1.23
CA MET A 46 -7.55 0.49 -2.47
C MET A 46 -8.19 1.45 -3.49
N ALA A 47 -8.74 2.58 -3.02
CA ALA A 47 -9.29 3.64 -3.87
C ALA A 47 -8.23 4.60 -4.44
N CYS A 48 -7.01 4.62 -3.87
CA CYS A 48 -5.92 5.48 -4.33
C CYS A 48 -5.42 5.10 -5.73
N LYS A 49 -4.85 6.07 -6.47
CA LYS A 49 -4.30 5.79 -7.80
C LYS A 49 -2.96 5.08 -7.65
N MET A 50 -2.86 3.85 -8.14
CA MET A 50 -1.66 3.02 -8.08
C MET A 50 -1.31 2.38 -9.42
N PRO A 51 -0.02 2.10 -9.69
CA PRO A 51 0.37 1.29 -10.82
C PRO A 51 -0.17 -0.13 -10.62
N LYS A 52 -0.39 -0.81 -11.74
CA LYS A 52 -1.01 -2.14 -11.77
C LYS A 52 -0.34 -3.14 -10.82
N TRP A 53 0.98 -3.11 -10.71
CA TRP A 53 1.73 -4.04 -9.86
C TRP A 53 1.47 -3.84 -8.36
N MET A 54 1.32 -2.59 -7.88
CA MET A 54 1.01 -2.33 -6.47
C MET A 54 -0.38 -2.80 -6.12
N ARG A 55 -1.35 -2.55 -7.00
CA ARG A 55 -2.72 -3.02 -6.81
C ARG A 55 -2.76 -4.55 -6.77
N MET A 56 -2.06 -5.21 -7.69
CA MET A 56 -1.94 -6.68 -7.66
C MET A 56 -1.30 -7.19 -6.36
N ALA A 57 -0.24 -6.54 -5.87
CA ALA A 57 0.39 -6.93 -4.61
C ALA A 57 -0.57 -6.82 -3.41
N LEU A 58 -1.47 -5.81 -3.42
CA LEU A 58 -2.50 -5.65 -2.39
C LEU A 58 -3.68 -6.63 -2.52
N GLU A 59 -3.96 -7.13 -3.72
CA GLU A 59 -5.05 -8.08 -4.00
C GLU A 59 -4.64 -9.55 -3.82
N LEU A 60 -3.36 -9.88 -3.97
CA LEU A 60 -2.82 -11.24 -3.90
C LEU A 60 -2.75 -11.84 -2.48
N THR A 61 -3.25 -11.16 -1.45
CA THR A 61 -3.16 -11.57 -0.04
C THR A 61 -4.47 -11.36 0.69
#